data_AF-A0A315XVQ8-F1
#
_entry.id   AF-A0A315XVQ8-F1
#
_cell.length_a   1.000
_cell.length_b   1.000
_cell.length_c   1.000
_cell.angle_alpha   90.00
_cell.angle_beta   90.00
_cell.angle_gamma   90.00
#
_symmetry.space_group_name_H-M   'P 1'
#
loop_
_entity.id
_entity.type
_entity.pdbx_description
1 polymer ?
#
loop_
_entity_poly.entity_id
_entity_poly.type
_entity_poly.pdbx_seq_one_letter_code
_entity_poly.pdbx_strand_id
1 'polypeptide(L)'
;MDKLYTWALALILVGVILMAFGIVTRAQRKMLEGDLERFDAVVTKLKPVTKRHNYGDAVTLYAEYTVGEKLIEGYFYTSLPSKMFPYRPGDSIVIKLDPMHPTVFMIEDMENDPELERQYKSAPLVIGMGAAVLVIGVVLLILHIMK
;
A
#
# COMPACT_ATOMS: atom_id res chain seq x y z
N MET A 1 -6.10 29.48 22.14
CA MET A 1 -6.74 28.76 21.02
C MET A 1 -8.00 28.12 21.55
N ASP A 2 -9.14 28.38 20.92
CA ASP A 2 -10.39 27.74 21.30
C ASP A 2 -10.33 26.24 21.01
N LYS A 3 -10.77 25.44 21.98
CA LYS A 3 -10.77 23.97 21.88
C LYS A 3 -11.49 23.51 20.60
N LEU A 4 -12.57 24.18 20.21
CA LEU A 4 -13.37 23.88 19.02
C LEU A 4 -12.53 23.94 17.72
N TYR A 5 -11.69 24.96 17.57
CA TYR A 5 -10.80 25.12 16.41
C TYR A 5 -9.77 23.97 16.35
N THR A 6 -9.17 23.62 17.49
CA THR A 6 -8.22 22.50 17.56
C THR A 6 -8.87 21.16 17.20
N TRP A 7 -10.09 20.91 17.68
CA TRP A 7 -10.84 19.69 17.33
C TRP A 7 -11.21 19.64 15.84
N ALA A 8 -11.68 20.76 15.27
CA ALA A 8 -12.01 20.85 13.86
C ALA A 8 -10.80 20.56 12.97
N LEU A 9 -9.65 21.17 13.27
CA LEU A 9 -8.41 20.96 12.53
C LEU A 9 -7.91 19.50 12.64
N ALA A 10 -8.02 18.90 13.83
CA ALA A 10 -7.65 17.50 14.05
C ALA A 10 -8.53 16.54 13.24
N LEU A 11 -9.84 16.77 13.17
CA LEU A 11 -10.75 15.95 12.36
C LEU A 11 -10.45 16.09 10.87
N ILE A 12 -10.19 17.30 10.37
CA ILE A 12 -9.78 17.52 8.98
C ILE A 12 -8.50 16.72 8.68
N LEU A 13 -7.50 16.81 9.55
CA LEU A 13 -6.23 16.10 9.38
C LEU A 13 -6.45 14.57 9.36
N VAL A 14 -7.23 14.03 10.29
CA VAL A 14 -7.56 12.60 10.34
C VAL A 14 -8.31 12.16 9.08
N GLY A 15 -9.29 12.95 8.63
CA GLY A 15 -10.04 12.66 7.40
C GLY A 15 -9.14 12.61 6.15
N VAL A 16 -8.21 13.57 6.01
CA VAL A 16 -7.22 13.59 4.93
C VAL A 16 -6.32 12.35 4.97
N ILE A 17 -5.82 11.97 6.16
CA ILE A 17 -4.94 10.80 6.32
C ILE A 17 -5.68 9.51 5.92
N LEU A 18 -6.93 9.33 6.37
CA LEU A 18 -7.74 8.15 6.04
C LEU A 18 -8.00 8.05 4.53
N MET A 19 -8.38 9.17 3.90
CA MET A 19 -8.56 9.20 2.44
C MET A 19 -7.26 8.91 1.69
N ALA A 20 -6.14 9.51 2.10
CA ALA A 20 -4.84 9.26 1.47
C ALA A 20 -4.45 7.78 1.55
N PHE A 21 -4.66 7.15 2.71
CA PHE A 21 -4.41 5.71 2.87
C PHE A 21 -5.28 4.88 1.93
N GLY A 22 -6.60 5.12 1.92
CA GLY A 22 -7.51 4.37 1.06
C GLY A 22 -7.26 4.58 -0.44
N ILE A 23 -6.89 5.79 -0.86
CA ILE A 23 -6.53 6.10 -2.26
C ILE A 23 -5.25 5.35 -2.66
N VAL A 24 -4.22 5.34 -1.80
CA VAL A 24 -2.98 4.59 -2.07
C VAL A 24 -3.27 3.10 -2.21
N THR A 25 -4.05 2.51 -1.30
CA THR A 25 -4.43 1.09 -1.37
C THR A 25 -5.21 0.78 -2.66
N ARG A 26 -6.10 1.68 -3.09
CA ARG A 26 -6.85 1.52 -4.35
C ARG A 26 -5.95 1.69 -5.59
N ALA A 27 -5.02 2.64 -5.57
CA ALA A 27 -4.08 2.85 -6.66
C ALA A 27 -3.15 1.64 -6.83
N GLN A 28 -2.66 1.09 -5.72
CA GLN A 28 -1.89 -0.16 -5.72
C GLN A 28 -2.71 -1.30 -6.32
N ARG A 29 -3.98 -1.48 -5.91
CA ARG A 29 -4.86 -2.49 -6.52
C ARG A 29 -5.01 -2.29 -8.03
N LYS A 30 -5.16 -1.04 -8.48
CA LYS A 30 -5.31 -0.74 -9.90
C LYS A 30 -4.06 -1.08 -10.72
N MET A 31 -2.86 -0.94 -10.13
CA MET A 31 -1.61 -1.43 -10.75
C MET A 31 -1.59 -2.96 -10.89
N LEU A 32 -2.44 -3.67 -10.15
CA LEU A 32 -2.57 -5.12 -10.17
C LEU A 32 -3.82 -5.59 -10.95
N GLU A 33 -4.70 -4.66 -11.35
CA GLU A 33 -5.87 -4.92 -12.20
C GLU A 33 -5.53 -4.50 -13.64
N GLY A 34 -4.82 -5.38 -14.37
CA GLY A 34 -4.41 -5.17 -15.76
C GLY A 34 -3.87 -6.43 -16.41
N ASP A 35 -3.44 -6.33 -17.68
CA ASP A 35 -2.71 -7.40 -18.37
C ASP A 35 -1.30 -7.50 -17.77
N LEU A 36 -1.20 -8.20 -16.63
CA LEU A 36 0.07 -8.47 -15.98
C LEU A 36 0.83 -9.54 -16.76
N GLU A 37 2.05 -9.22 -17.15
CA GLU A 37 2.96 -10.17 -17.76
C GLU A 37 3.70 -10.97 -16.69
N ARG A 38 4.02 -12.23 -17.01
CA ARG A 38 4.71 -13.15 -16.11
C ARG A 38 6.20 -13.15 -16.44
N PHE A 39 7.03 -13.01 -15.42
CA PHE A 39 8.48 -13.07 -15.54
C PHE A 39 9.07 -14.01 -14.50
N ASP A 40 10.10 -14.74 -14.90
CA ASP A 40 10.97 -15.44 -13.96
C ASP A 40 11.91 -14.43 -13.32
N ALA A 41 11.93 -14.42 -11.99
CA ALA A 41 12.73 -13.50 -11.20
C ALA A 41 13.54 -14.24 -10.14
N VAL A 42 14.67 -13.66 -9.75
CA VAL A 42 15.51 -14.17 -8.67
C VAL A 42 15.44 -13.20 -7.50
N VAL A 43 15.12 -13.72 -6.31
CA VAL A 43 15.07 -12.92 -5.09
C VAL A 43 16.46 -12.40 -4.77
N THR A 44 16.62 -11.08 -4.69
CA THR A 44 17.93 -10.47 -4.37
C THR A 44 18.06 -10.16 -2.89
N LYS A 45 17.00 -9.65 -2.26
CA LYS A 45 17.03 -9.21 -0.86
C LYS A 45 15.64 -9.08 -0.25
N LEU A 46 15.57 -9.26 1.07
CA LEU A 46 14.42 -8.89 1.91
C LEU A 46 14.80 -7.64 2.69
N LYS A 47 14.27 -6.47 2.32
CA LYS A 47 14.57 -5.23 3.04
C LYS A 47 13.60 -5.02 4.19
N PRO A 48 14.07 -4.82 5.43
CA PRO A 48 13.19 -4.45 6.54
C PRO A 48 12.58 -3.08 6.29
N VAL A 49 11.29 -2.93 6.61
CA VAL A 49 10.59 -1.66 6.54
C VAL A 49 10.79 -0.96 7.88
N THR A 50 11.67 0.05 7.89
CA THR A 50 11.92 0.88 9.07
C THR A 50 10.72 1.80 9.34
N LYS A 51 9.60 1.27 9.84
CA LYS A 51 8.50 2.06 10.40
C LYS A 51 8.10 1.57 11.79
N ARG A 52 8.16 2.50 12.75
CA ARG A 52 7.95 2.38 14.21
C ARG A 52 6.56 1.88 14.68
N HIS A 53 5.75 1.21 13.86
CA HIS A 53 4.40 0.81 14.27
C HIS A 53 4.19 -0.70 14.18
N ASN A 54 4.24 -1.35 15.35
CA ASN A 54 3.69 -2.66 15.76
C ASN A 54 3.88 -3.92 14.89
N TYR A 55 4.49 -3.82 13.71
CA TYR A 55 4.91 -4.96 12.89
C TYR A 55 6.44 -4.96 12.82
N GLY A 56 7.09 -5.37 13.92
CA GLY A 56 8.54 -5.26 14.12
C GLY A 56 9.41 -5.94 13.05
N ASP A 57 8.83 -6.88 12.29
CA ASP A 57 9.54 -7.69 11.30
C ASP A 57 8.96 -7.58 9.88
N ALA A 58 8.27 -6.48 9.55
CA ALA A 58 7.78 -6.29 8.18
C ALA A 58 8.96 -6.13 7.21
N VAL A 59 8.99 -6.94 6.16
CA VAL A 59 9.99 -6.89 5.10
C VAL A 59 9.31 -6.68 3.75
N THR A 60 10.04 -6.09 2.82
CA THR A 60 9.67 -6.00 1.41
C THR A 60 10.65 -6.84 0.61
N LEU A 61 10.13 -7.75 -0.21
CA LEU A 61 10.93 -8.62 -1.07
C LEU A 61 11.33 -7.86 -2.33
N TYR A 62 12.61 -7.94 -2.69
CA TYR A 62 13.16 -7.44 -3.94
C TYR A 62 13.61 -8.62 -4.78
N ALA A 63 13.33 -8.56 -6.07
CA ALA A 63 13.72 -9.56 -7.03
C ALA A 63 14.21 -8.90 -8.32
N GLU A 64 15.16 -9.54 -8.97
CA GLU A 64 15.67 -9.14 -10.28
C GLU A 64 15.08 -10.05 -11.35
N TYR A 65 14.69 -9.44 -12.46
CA TYR A 65 14.18 -10.15 -13.64
C TYR A 65 14.69 -9.48 -14.91
N THR A 66 14.59 -10.19 -16.02
CA THR A 66 15.12 -9.70 -17.31
C THR A 66 13.97 -9.39 -18.26
N VAL A 67 14.00 -8.19 -18.84
CA VAL A 67 13.10 -7.80 -19.94
C VAL A 67 13.94 -7.50 -21.17
N GLY A 68 13.82 -8.33 -22.20
CA GLY A 68 14.72 -8.31 -23.35
C GLY A 68 16.16 -8.63 -22.91
N GLU A 69 17.03 -7.61 -22.87
CA GLU A 69 18.44 -7.72 -22.46
C GLU A 69 18.78 -6.89 -21.21
N LYS A 70 17.77 -6.27 -20.56
CA LYS A 70 17.99 -5.42 -19.38
C LYS A 70 17.57 -6.15 -18.12
N LEU A 71 18.48 -6.20 -17.16
CA LEU A 71 18.21 -6.62 -15.79
C LEU A 71 17.52 -5.47 -15.04
N ILE A 72 16.37 -5.76 -14.45
CA ILE A 72 15.58 -4.79 -13.70
C ILE A 72 15.38 -5.34 -12.28
N GLU A 73 15.65 -4.50 -11.27
CA GLU A 73 15.28 -4.79 -9.89
C GLU A 73 13.90 -4.21 -9.58
N GLY A 74 12.97 -5.07 -9.20
CA GLY A 74 11.65 -4.70 -8.71
C GLY A 74 11.49 -4.98 -7.22
N TYR A 75 10.36 -4.56 -6.67
CA TYR A 75 9.94 -4.90 -5.31
C TYR A 75 8.49 -5.36 -5.26
N PHE A 76 8.21 -6.23 -4.30
CA PHE A 76 6.88 -6.73 -4.03
C PHE A 76 5.97 -5.58 -3.56
N TYR A 77 4.77 -5.50 -4.14
CA TYR A 77 3.87 -4.35 -3.99
C TYR A 77 3.46 -4.04 -2.53
N THR A 78 3.55 -5.02 -1.64
CA THR A 78 3.24 -4.87 -0.21
C THR A 78 4.39 -5.33 0.68
N SER A 79 4.33 -4.98 1.95
CA SER A 79 5.27 -5.45 2.97
C SER A 79 4.55 -6.45 3.87
N LEU A 80 5.18 -7.59 4.11
CA LEU A 80 4.63 -8.65 4.97
C LEU A 80 5.60 -8.97 6.10
N PRO A 81 5.12 -9.51 7.24
CA PRO A 81 6.00 -10.10 8.24
C PRO A 81 7.00 -11.08 7.61
N SER A 82 8.27 -11.03 8.01
CA SER A 82 9.32 -11.90 7.48
C SER A 82 8.96 -13.39 7.49
N LYS A 83 8.20 -13.83 8.50
CA LYS A 83 7.70 -15.21 8.65
C LYS A 83 6.68 -15.64 7.59
N MET A 84 6.03 -14.70 6.93
CA MET A 84 5.06 -14.97 5.86
C MET A 84 5.70 -15.09 4.48
N PHE A 85 6.97 -14.69 4.32
CA PHE A 85 7.71 -14.95 3.09
C PHE A 85 8.37 -16.34 3.15
N PRO A 86 7.97 -17.29 2.30
CA PRO A 86 8.65 -18.59 2.21
C PRO A 86 10.00 -18.50 1.45
N TYR A 87 10.32 -17.34 0.89
CA TYR A 87 11.45 -17.14 -0.03
C TYR A 87 12.68 -16.54 0.65
N ARG A 88 13.86 -16.91 0.15
CA ARG A 88 15.18 -16.44 0.58
C ARG A 88 15.93 -15.81 -0.60
N PRO A 89 16.93 -14.94 -0.36
CA PRO A 89 17.82 -14.46 -1.41
C PRO A 89 18.45 -15.64 -2.19
N GLY A 90 18.36 -15.58 -3.51
CA GLY A 90 18.79 -16.64 -4.44
C GLY A 90 17.67 -17.54 -4.94
N ASP A 91 16.49 -17.53 -4.30
CA ASP A 91 15.35 -18.32 -4.77
C ASP A 91 14.78 -17.76 -6.07
N SER A 92 14.33 -18.66 -6.96
CA SER A 92 13.61 -18.29 -8.18
C SER A 92 12.11 -18.25 -7.91
N ILE A 93 11.45 -17.18 -8.33
CA ILE A 93 10.02 -16.94 -8.15
C ILE A 93 9.40 -16.45 -9.46
N VAL A 94 8.12 -16.73 -9.66
CA VAL A 94 7.36 -16.17 -10.78
C VAL A 94 6.67 -14.90 -10.30
N ILE A 95 6.97 -13.80 -10.97
CA ILE A 95 6.38 -12.49 -10.68
C ILE A 95 5.42 -12.06 -11.78
N LYS A 96 4.38 -11.31 -11.39
CA LYS A 96 3.42 -10.67 -12.27
C LYS A 96 3.56 -9.17 -12.15
N LEU A 97 3.77 -8.48 -13.26
CA LEU A 97 3.91 -7.01 -13.26
C LEU A 97 3.38 -6.39 -14.53
N ASP A 98 3.01 -5.12 -14.44
CA ASP A 98 2.66 -4.29 -15.57
C ASP A 98 3.97 -3.79 -16.24
N PRO A 99 4.20 -4.08 -17.54
CA PRO A 99 5.38 -3.60 -18.25
C PRO A 99 5.55 -2.07 -18.25
N MET A 100 4.46 -1.31 -18.06
CA MET A 100 4.50 0.14 -17.92
C MET A 100 5.01 0.59 -16.55
N HIS A 101 4.95 -0.30 -15.54
CA HIS A 101 5.40 -0.05 -14.17
C HIS A 101 6.35 -1.18 -13.70
N PRO A 102 7.55 -1.32 -14.31
CA PRO A 102 8.42 -2.48 -14.16
C PRO A 102 9.05 -2.63 -12.75
N THR A 103 8.85 -1.67 -11.86
CA THR A 103 9.47 -1.69 -10.53
C THR A 103 8.61 -2.36 -9.46
N VAL A 104 7.32 -2.54 -9.71
CA VAL A 104 6.38 -3.09 -8.71
C VAL A 104 5.79 -4.38 -9.24
N PHE A 105 5.91 -5.46 -8.47
CA PHE A 105 5.41 -6.76 -8.89
C PHE A 105 4.57 -7.46 -7.81
N MET A 106 3.74 -8.41 -8.25
CA MET A 106 3.15 -9.47 -7.42
C MET A 106 3.91 -10.76 -7.57
N ILE A 107 3.80 -11.63 -6.58
CA ILE A 107 4.28 -13.00 -6.64
C ILE A 107 3.07 -13.86 -6.99
N GLU A 108 3.17 -14.67 -8.03
CA GLU A 108 2.03 -15.46 -8.53
C GLU A 108 1.42 -16.35 -7.43
N ASP A 109 2.26 -17.03 -6.64
CA ASP A 109 1.81 -17.92 -5.58
C ASP A 109 1.10 -17.20 -4.42
N MET A 110 1.30 -15.88 -4.29
CA MET A 110 0.72 -15.06 -3.23
C MET A 110 -0.50 -14.24 -3.69
N GLU A 111 -0.94 -14.42 -4.94
CA GLU A 111 -2.05 -13.67 -5.53
C GLU A 111 -3.39 -13.90 -4.82
N ASN A 112 -3.57 -15.09 -4.20
CA ASN A 112 -4.82 -15.50 -3.55
C ASN A 112 -4.77 -15.41 -2.01
N ASP A 113 -3.87 -14.60 -1.45
CA ASP A 113 -3.81 -14.45 0.00
C ASP A 113 -5.09 -13.73 0.54
N PRO A 114 -5.87 -14.37 1.44
CA PRO A 114 -7.10 -13.79 1.98
C PRO A 114 -6.88 -12.47 2.74
N GLU A 115 -5.69 -12.26 3.32
CA GLU A 115 -5.38 -11.02 4.04
C GLU A 115 -5.25 -9.84 3.07
N LEU A 116 -4.61 -10.08 1.93
CA LEU A 116 -4.47 -9.12 0.84
C LEU A 116 -5.84 -8.76 0.24
N GLU A 117 -6.69 -9.75 -0.01
CA GLU A 117 -8.03 -9.51 -0.53
C GLU A 117 -8.90 -8.67 0.45
N ARG A 118 -8.79 -8.92 1.76
CA ARG A 118 -9.48 -8.13 2.79
C ARG A 118 -9.00 -6.69 2.83
N GLN A 119 -7.69 -6.46 2.74
CA GLN A 119 -7.13 -5.11 2.74
C GLN A 119 -7.70 -4.31 1.55
N TYR A 120 -7.81 -4.93 0.37
CA TYR A 120 -8.37 -4.28 -0.81
C TYR A 120 -9.87 -4.01 -0.74
N LYS A 121 -10.66 -4.95 -0.21
CA LYS A 121 -12.11 -4.75 -0.04
C LYS A 121 -12.42 -3.64 0.97
N SER A 122 -11.55 -3.40 1.94
CA SER A 122 -11.75 -2.37 2.95
C SER A 122 -11.40 -0.94 2.47
N ALA A 123 -10.60 -0.79 1.41
CA ALA A 123 -10.13 0.53 0.97
C ALA A 123 -11.27 1.53 0.64
N PRO A 124 -12.35 1.17 -0.09
CA PRO A 124 -13.48 2.07 -0.32
C PRO A 124 -14.19 2.51 0.97
N LEU A 125 -14.29 1.61 1.96
CA LEU A 125 -14.90 1.92 3.26
C LEU A 125 -14.05 2.94 4.01
N VAL A 126 -12.72 2.78 4.01
CA VAL A 126 -11.78 3.72 4.64
C VAL A 126 -11.85 5.10 3.99
N ILE A 127 -11.95 5.18 2.65
CA ILE A 127 -12.15 6.45 1.93
C ILE A 127 -13.46 7.11 2.37
N GLY A 128 -14.56 6.35 2.43
CA GLY A 128 -15.86 6.86 2.87
C GLY A 128 -15.84 7.40 4.30
N MET A 129 -15.21 6.68 5.22
CA MET A 129 -15.02 7.14 6.60
C MET A 129 -14.17 8.42 6.66
N GLY A 130 -13.06 8.46 5.91
CA GLY A 130 -12.20 9.66 5.83
C GLY A 130 -12.95 10.88 5.32
N ALA A 131 -13.77 10.73 4.27
CA ALA A 131 -14.59 11.80 3.72
C ALA A 131 -15.63 12.30 4.75
N ALA A 132 -16.32 11.41 5.45
CA ALA A 132 -17.29 11.80 6.48
C ALA A 132 -16.63 12.58 7.63
N VAL A 133 -15.49 12.11 8.13
CA VAL A 133 -14.71 12.78 9.19
C VAL A 133 -14.22 14.16 8.74
N LEU A 134 -13.78 14.28 7.49
CA LEU A 134 -13.36 15.56 6.90
C LEU A 134 -14.52 16.54 6.83
N VAL A 135 -15.69 16.11 6.35
CA VAL A 135 -16.88 16.97 6.28
C VAL A 135 -17.28 17.48 7.67
N ILE A 136 -17.28 16.61 8.69
CA ILE A 136 -17.56 17.02 10.07
C ILE A 136 -16.56 18.07 10.55
N GLY A 137 -15.27 17.86 10.29
CA GLY A 137 -14.21 18.82 10.65
C GLY A 137 -14.39 20.18 9.97
N VAL A 138 -14.71 20.19 8.68
CA VAL A 138 -14.97 21.43 7.90
C VAL A 138 -16.19 22.16 8.44
N VAL A 139 -17.29 21.45 8.75
CA VAL A 139 -18.50 22.06 9.31
C VAL A 139 -18.21 22.72 10.67
N LEU A 140 -17.49 22.04 11.56
CA LEU A 140 -17.09 22.62 12.85
C LEU A 140 -16.20 23.85 12.70
N LEU A 141 -15.32 23.87 11.70
CA LEU A 141 -14.49 25.02 11.40
C LEU A 141 -15.33 26.21 10.92
N ILE A 142 -16.29 25.97 10.02
CA ILE A 142 -17.21 27.02 9.53
C ILE A 142 -18.05 27.57 10.68
N LEU A 143 -18.61 26.71 11.53
CA LEU A 143 -19.40 27.12 12.70
C LEU A 143 -18.58 27.95 13.69
N HIS A 144 -17.28 27.69 13.82
CA HIS A 144 -16.38 28.52 14.63
C HIS A 144 -16.16 29.91 14.03
N ILE A 145 -15.96 29.99 12.71
CA ILE A 145 -15.70 31.27 12.01
C ILE A 145 -16.95 32.16 11.97
N MET A 146 -18.14 31.56 11.90
CA MET A 146 -19.42 32.30 11.90
C MET A 146 -19.83 32.82 13.28
N LYS A 147 -19.12 32.44 14.35
CA LYS A 147 -19.41 32.81 15.73
C LYS A 147 -18.49 33.94 16.18
#